data_AF-A0A916CI96-F1
#
_entry.id   AF-A0A916CI96-F1
#
_cell.length_a   1.000
_cell.length_b   1.000
_cell.length_c   1.000
_cell.angle_alpha   90.00
_cell.angle_beta   90.00
_cell.angle_gamma   90.00
#
_symmetry.space_group_name_H-M   'P 1'
#
loop_
_entity.id
_entity.type
_entity.pdbx_description
1 polymer ?
#
loop_
_entity_poly.entity_id
_entity_poly.type
_entity_poly.pdbx_seq_one_letter_code
_entity_poly.pdbx_strand_id
1 'polypeptide(L)'
;MQLPNPFRSHKSDFFKLLGDQAAKTREGLEALEAYLKDGDEAQARRVQSLEKEADEVRRVVIDELNRTFVTPIDREDLFALSRTIDDVLDYGYSTLDELVTFGVKPNLHLQRLASILREAAEELHLAVVQLKDHPQVALDHATRAKALENRAESVYRTAVADLFKDIKTVEDIVEILKMREIYRHLSNAADRGDEAANIIGDIVVKMT
;
A
#
# COMPACT_ATOMS: atom_id res chain seq x y z
N MET A 1 41.66 20.64 13.89
CA MET A 1 40.67 19.57 13.66
C MET A 1 39.46 19.88 14.54
N GLN A 2 38.41 20.49 13.99
CA GLN A 2 37.17 20.74 14.74
C GLN A 2 36.46 19.41 14.94
N LEU A 3 36.20 19.04 16.19
CA LEU A 3 35.33 17.91 16.51
C LEU A 3 33.93 18.19 15.94
N PRO A 4 33.29 17.25 15.23
CA PRO A 4 31.92 17.44 14.77
C PRO A 4 31.02 17.64 15.99
N ASN A 5 30.22 18.71 15.95
CA ASN A 5 29.27 19.04 17.01
C ASN A 5 28.22 17.92 17.11
N PRO A 6 28.13 17.16 18.22
CA PRO A 6 27.16 16.07 18.36
C PRO A 6 25.71 16.56 18.45
N PHE A 7 25.49 17.89 18.48
CA PHE A 7 24.18 18.53 18.59
C PHE A 7 23.72 19.25 17.32
N ARG A 8 24.29 18.97 16.14
CA ARG A 8 23.64 19.39 14.89
C ARG A 8 22.35 18.58 14.74
N SER A 9 21.23 19.20 15.12
CA SER A 9 19.89 18.72 14.78
C SER A 9 19.79 18.57 13.27
N HIS A 10 19.91 17.33 12.78
CA HIS A 10 19.41 16.98 11.47
C HIS A 10 17.89 17.05 11.59
N LYS A 11 17.29 18.15 11.12
CA LYS A 11 15.83 18.26 11.04
C LYS A 11 15.37 17.51 9.81
N SER A 12 15.12 16.23 9.98
CA SER A 12 14.52 15.39 8.94
C SER A 12 13.03 15.69 8.87
N ASP A 13 12.53 16.00 7.69
CA ASP A 13 11.10 16.24 7.48
C ASP A 13 10.40 14.88 7.24
N PHE A 14 10.05 14.21 8.34
CA PHE A 14 9.41 12.89 8.28
C PHE A 14 8.07 12.90 7.55
N PHE A 15 7.31 13.99 7.60
CA PHE A 15 6.05 14.11 6.86
C PHE A 15 6.31 14.14 5.35
N LYS A 16 7.33 14.87 4.92
CA LYS A 16 7.77 14.84 3.51
C LYS A 16 8.23 13.44 3.10
N LEU A 17 9.09 12.79 3.90
CA LEU A 17 9.61 11.46 3.57
C LEU A 17 8.51 10.41 3.46
N LEU A 18 7.55 10.42 4.40
CA LEU A 18 6.37 9.54 4.34
C LEU A 18 5.48 9.89 3.14
N GLY A 19 5.32 11.16 2.80
CA GLY A 19 4.58 11.60 1.62
C GLY A 19 5.22 11.11 0.32
N ASP A 20 6.55 11.21 0.22
CA ASP A 20 7.31 10.68 -0.92
C ASP A 20 7.15 9.14 -1.01
N GLN A 21 7.17 8.43 0.12
CA GLN A 21 6.94 6.97 0.18
C GLN A 21 5.52 6.62 -0.28
N ALA A 22 4.49 7.30 0.25
CA ALA A 22 3.09 7.05 -0.11
C ALA A 22 2.82 7.36 -1.60
N ALA A 23 3.46 8.40 -2.15
CA ALA A 23 3.37 8.70 -3.57
C ALA A 23 3.93 7.56 -4.43
N LYS A 24 5.04 6.93 -4.00
CA LYS A 24 5.62 5.76 -4.68
C LYS A 24 4.76 4.52 -4.57
N THR A 25 4.17 4.25 -3.41
CA THR A 25 3.15 3.20 -3.24
C THR A 25 2.01 3.39 -4.22
N ARG A 26 1.49 4.62 -4.34
CA ARG A 26 0.43 4.94 -5.31
C ARG A 26 0.85 4.70 -6.76
N GLU A 27 2.02 5.21 -7.17
CA GLU A 27 2.55 4.96 -8.52
C GLU A 27 2.64 3.45 -8.83
N GLY A 28 3.07 2.65 -7.84
CA GLY A 28 3.17 1.20 -7.97
C GLY A 28 1.82 0.53 -8.18
N LEU A 29 0.79 0.95 -7.44
CA LEU A 29 -0.58 0.44 -7.61
C LEU A 29 -1.26 0.94 -8.89
N GLU A 30 -0.92 2.13 -9.38
CA GLU A 30 -1.33 2.58 -10.73
C GLU A 30 -0.76 1.68 -11.83
N ALA A 31 0.51 1.29 -11.72
CA ALA A 31 1.13 0.34 -12.65
C ALA A 31 0.50 -1.06 -12.54
N LEU A 32 0.14 -1.50 -11.33
CA LEU A 32 -0.56 -2.78 -11.13
C LEU A 32 -1.97 -2.76 -11.76
N GLU A 33 -2.74 -1.68 -11.55
CA GLU A 33 -4.05 -1.49 -12.18
C GLU A 33 -3.93 -1.55 -13.70
N ALA A 34 -2.90 -0.89 -14.26
CA ALA A 34 -2.62 -0.93 -15.69
C ALA A 34 -2.28 -2.35 -16.17
N TYR A 35 -1.40 -3.07 -15.48
CA TYR A 35 -1.07 -4.47 -15.81
C TYR A 35 -2.32 -5.37 -15.79
N LEU A 36 -3.19 -5.25 -14.79
CA LEU A 36 -4.38 -6.09 -14.70
C LEU A 36 -5.43 -5.77 -15.75
N LYS A 37 -5.32 -4.63 -16.45
CA LYS A 37 -6.24 -4.27 -17.53
C LYS A 37 -5.99 -5.07 -18.80
N ASP A 38 -4.73 -5.24 -19.20
CA ASP A 38 -4.37 -5.80 -20.50
C ASP A 38 -3.23 -6.86 -20.47
N GLY A 39 -2.58 -7.06 -19.32
CA GLY A 39 -1.48 -7.99 -19.15
C GLY A 39 -0.17 -7.50 -19.78
N ASP A 40 0.02 -6.19 -19.95
CA ASP A 40 1.23 -5.62 -20.55
C ASP A 40 2.48 -5.85 -19.68
N GLU A 41 3.42 -6.63 -20.21
CA GLU A 41 4.74 -6.90 -19.61
C GLU A 41 5.55 -5.64 -19.29
N ALA A 42 5.31 -4.53 -19.99
CA ALA A 42 5.94 -3.25 -19.64
C ALA A 42 5.41 -2.71 -18.30
N GLN A 43 4.12 -2.88 -18.01
CA GLN A 43 3.53 -2.52 -16.71
C GLN A 43 4.02 -3.47 -15.62
N ALA A 44 4.15 -4.77 -15.90
CA ALA A 44 4.75 -5.72 -14.96
C ALA A 44 6.15 -5.26 -14.52
N ARG A 45 7.04 -4.96 -15.48
CA ARG A 45 8.37 -4.40 -15.16
C ARG A 45 8.31 -3.07 -14.42
N ARG A 46 7.30 -2.25 -14.69
CA ARG A 46 7.11 -0.96 -14.01
C ARG A 46 6.75 -1.15 -12.53
N VAL A 47 5.85 -2.09 -12.20
CA VAL A 47 5.53 -2.47 -10.82
C VAL A 47 6.81 -2.92 -10.09
N GLN A 48 7.61 -3.81 -10.68
CA GLN A 48 8.86 -4.29 -10.08
C GLN A 48 9.90 -3.16 -9.86
N SER A 49 9.94 -2.16 -10.74
CA SER A 49 10.81 -0.99 -10.57
C SER A 49 10.32 -0.10 -9.43
N LEU A 50 9.02 0.12 -9.35
CA LEU A 50 8.40 1.01 -8.38
C LEU A 50 8.43 0.44 -6.96
N GLU A 51 8.29 -0.87 -6.80
CA GLU A 51 8.50 -1.56 -5.52
C GLU A 51 9.93 -1.31 -5.01
N LYS A 52 10.96 -1.58 -5.82
CA LYS A 52 12.35 -1.28 -5.45
C LYS A 52 12.59 0.20 -5.13
N GLU A 53 12.00 1.10 -5.90
CA GLU A 53 12.10 2.55 -5.64
C GLU A 53 11.44 2.92 -4.30
N ALA A 54 10.25 2.38 -4.00
CA ALA A 54 9.55 2.61 -2.74
C ALA A 54 10.33 2.04 -1.54
N ASP A 55 10.91 0.86 -1.72
CA ASP A 55 11.71 0.15 -0.74
C ASP A 55 12.98 0.94 -0.36
N GLU A 56 13.63 1.57 -1.35
CA GLU A 56 14.73 2.52 -1.11
C GLU A 56 14.27 3.79 -0.39
N VAL A 57 13.10 4.36 -0.75
CA VAL A 57 12.54 5.52 -0.04
C VAL A 57 12.25 5.17 1.42
N ARG A 58 11.70 3.98 1.68
CA ARG A 58 11.46 3.49 3.04
C ARG A 58 12.76 3.30 3.80
N ARG A 59 13.82 2.75 3.19
CA ARG A 59 15.14 2.65 3.84
C ARG A 59 15.63 4.00 4.32
N VAL A 60 15.43 5.07 3.53
CA VAL A 60 15.74 6.44 3.95
C VAL A 60 14.91 6.86 5.16
N VAL A 61 13.60 6.60 5.18
CA VAL A 61 12.74 6.89 6.35
C VAL A 61 13.28 6.20 7.61
N ILE A 62 13.61 4.91 7.52
CA ILE A 62 14.10 4.12 8.66
C ILE A 62 15.48 4.60 9.13
N ASP A 63 16.40 4.91 8.21
CA ASP A 63 17.72 5.44 8.54
C ASP A 63 17.62 6.80 9.25
N GLU A 64 16.73 7.67 8.78
CA GLU A 64 16.48 8.96 9.41
C GLU A 64 15.84 8.82 10.79
N LEU A 65 14.91 7.87 10.99
CA LEU A 65 14.33 7.57 12.30
C LEU A 65 15.40 7.08 13.30
N ASN A 66 16.35 6.26 12.84
CA ASN A 66 17.44 5.73 13.67
C ASN A 66 18.47 6.80 14.06
N ARG A 67 18.70 7.78 13.19
CA ARG A 67 19.68 8.86 13.39
C ARG A 67 19.10 10.08 14.12
N THR A 68 17.78 10.21 14.16
CA THR A 68 17.11 11.36 14.76
C THR A 68 16.76 11.13 16.22
N PHE A 69 17.31 11.95 17.12
CA PHE A 69 17.06 11.83 18.56
C PHE A 69 15.65 12.31 18.98
N VAL A 70 15.13 13.36 18.33
CA VAL A 70 13.80 13.94 18.61
C VAL A 70 12.97 13.96 17.34
N THR A 71 11.85 13.24 17.33
CA THR A 71 10.90 13.16 16.22
C THR A 71 9.73 14.14 16.42
N PRO A 72 9.04 14.58 15.34
CA PRO A 72 7.93 15.52 15.45
C PRO A 72 6.65 14.91 16.06
N ILE A 73 6.51 13.59 16.00
CA ILE A 73 5.47 12.77 16.65
C ILE A 73 6.12 11.49 17.18
N ASP A 74 5.36 10.58 17.78
CA ASP A 74 5.86 9.32 18.31
C ASP A 74 6.60 8.53 17.22
N ARG A 75 7.83 8.08 17.54
CA ARG A 75 8.66 7.31 16.61
C ARG A 75 7.97 6.01 16.19
N GLU A 76 7.25 5.38 17.10
CA GLU A 76 6.52 4.13 16.85
C GLU A 76 5.44 4.33 15.80
N ASP A 77 4.72 5.47 15.83
CA ASP A 77 3.70 5.79 14.83
C ASP A 77 4.32 6.04 13.45
N LEU A 78 5.44 6.79 13.39
CA LEU A 78 6.17 7.02 12.12
C LEU A 78 6.65 5.71 11.50
N PHE A 79 7.20 4.82 12.33
CA PHE A 79 7.66 3.50 11.89
C PHE A 79 6.50 2.62 11.43
N ALA A 80 5.42 2.58 12.22
CA ALA A 80 4.23 1.79 11.92
C ALA A 80 3.57 2.26 10.62
N LEU A 81 3.41 3.58 10.44
CA LEU A 81 2.84 4.17 9.23
C LEU A 81 3.70 3.90 8.00
N SER A 82 5.03 4.06 8.12
CA SER A 82 5.95 3.73 7.02
C SER A 82 5.85 2.26 6.64
N ARG A 83 5.78 1.35 7.61
CA ARG A 83 5.63 -0.09 7.36
C ARG A 83 4.30 -0.43 6.70
N THR A 84 3.17 0.09 7.18
CA THR A 84 1.87 -0.27 6.61
C THR A 84 1.68 0.27 5.21
N ILE A 85 2.23 1.45 4.88
CA ILE A 85 2.27 1.99 3.51
C ILE A 85 3.10 1.11 2.56
N ASP A 86 4.20 0.54 3.06
CA ASP A 86 5.07 -0.40 2.35
C ASP A 86 4.33 -1.70 2.04
N ASP A 87 3.73 -2.30 3.08
CA ASP A 87 3.01 -3.58 3.01
C ASP A 87 1.92 -3.54 1.90
N VAL A 88 1.28 -2.39 1.65
CA VAL A 88 0.29 -2.22 0.58
C VAL A 88 0.91 -2.46 -0.81
N LEU A 89 2.07 -1.86 -1.09
CA LEU A 89 2.75 -2.06 -2.38
C LEU A 89 3.33 -3.47 -2.48
N ASP A 90 3.88 -4.00 -1.38
CA ASP A 90 4.43 -5.36 -1.33
C ASP A 90 3.38 -6.41 -1.71
N TYR A 91 2.15 -6.29 -1.20
CA TYR A 91 1.05 -7.16 -1.63
C TYR A 91 0.68 -6.96 -3.10
N GLY A 92 0.75 -5.73 -3.61
CA GLY A 92 0.54 -5.45 -5.03
C GLY A 92 1.58 -6.12 -5.93
N TYR A 93 2.85 -6.04 -5.53
CA TYR A 93 3.98 -6.70 -6.20
C TYR A 93 3.88 -8.22 -6.11
N SER A 94 3.60 -8.78 -4.93
CA SER A 94 3.46 -10.24 -4.76
C SER A 94 2.29 -10.79 -5.56
N THR A 95 1.19 -10.04 -5.67
CA THR A 95 0.05 -10.40 -6.55
C THR A 95 0.49 -10.52 -8.01
N LEU A 96 1.31 -9.58 -8.49
CA LEU A 96 1.87 -9.65 -9.85
C LEU A 96 2.75 -10.90 -10.01
N ASP A 97 3.64 -11.15 -9.06
CA ASP A 97 4.55 -12.30 -9.10
C ASP A 97 3.79 -13.64 -9.11
N GLU A 98 2.73 -13.75 -8.31
CA GLU A 98 1.86 -14.94 -8.29
C GLU A 98 1.07 -15.14 -9.58
N LEU A 99 0.55 -14.06 -10.18
CA LEU A 99 -0.13 -14.15 -11.48
C LEU A 99 0.80 -14.72 -12.55
N VAL A 100 2.03 -14.23 -12.61
CA VAL A 100 3.05 -14.71 -13.54
C VAL A 100 3.44 -16.16 -13.22
N THR A 101 3.73 -16.46 -11.95
CA THR A 101 4.16 -17.78 -11.48
C THR A 101 3.11 -18.87 -11.72
N PHE A 102 1.83 -18.56 -11.49
CA PHE A 102 0.73 -19.50 -11.68
C PHE A 102 0.19 -19.55 -13.12
N GLY A 103 0.67 -18.66 -14.00
CA GLY A 103 0.21 -18.54 -15.38
C GLY A 103 -1.24 -18.06 -15.49
N VAL A 104 -1.69 -17.26 -14.52
CA VAL A 104 -3.07 -16.77 -14.42
C VAL A 104 -3.19 -15.43 -15.12
N LYS A 105 -4.24 -15.29 -15.94
CA LYS A 105 -4.52 -14.05 -16.66
C LYS A 105 -5.38 -13.10 -15.82
N PRO A 106 -5.20 -11.78 -15.97
CA PRO A 106 -6.09 -10.81 -15.35
C PRO A 106 -7.56 -11.02 -15.73
N ASN A 107 -8.46 -10.71 -14.80
CA ASN A 107 -9.91 -10.78 -14.98
C ASN A 107 -10.60 -9.54 -14.39
N LEU A 108 -11.92 -9.43 -14.58
CA LEU A 108 -12.69 -8.25 -14.15
C LEU A 108 -12.67 -8.03 -12.63
N HIS A 109 -12.62 -9.10 -11.82
CA HIS A 109 -12.53 -8.98 -10.36
C HIS A 109 -11.16 -8.46 -9.94
N LEU A 110 -10.08 -8.96 -10.55
CA LEU A 110 -8.71 -8.47 -10.33
C LEU A 110 -8.58 -6.98 -10.70
N GLN A 111 -9.10 -6.59 -11.86
CA GLN A 111 -9.12 -5.20 -12.30
C GLN A 111 -9.86 -4.31 -11.29
N ARG A 112 -11.02 -4.76 -10.83
CA ARG A 112 -11.83 -4.01 -9.87
C ARG A 112 -11.14 -3.87 -8.51
N LEU A 113 -10.50 -4.92 -8.01
CA LEU A 113 -9.74 -4.89 -6.76
C LEU A 113 -8.54 -3.93 -6.87
N ALA A 114 -7.72 -4.02 -7.92
CA ALA A 114 -6.59 -3.12 -8.08
C ALA A 114 -7.00 -1.65 -8.26
N SER A 115 -8.11 -1.39 -8.96
CA SER A 115 -8.66 -0.04 -9.06
C SER A 115 -9.01 0.54 -7.68
N ILE A 116 -9.61 -0.27 -6.80
CA ILE A 116 -9.92 0.12 -5.42
C ILE A 116 -8.63 0.35 -4.61
N LEU A 117 -7.63 -0.52 -4.74
CA LEU A 117 -6.34 -0.35 -4.06
C LEU A 117 -5.62 0.93 -4.49
N ARG A 118 -5.63 1.24 -5.80
CA ARG A 118 -5.07 2.49 -6.32
C ARG A 118 -5.80 3.71 -5.78
N GLU A 119 -7.14 3.68 -5.73
CA GLU A 119 -7.95 4.72 -5.07
C GLU A 119 -7.57 4.86 -3.58
N ALA A 120 -7.35 3.74 -2.87
CA ALA A 120 -7.00 3.76 -1.45
C ALA A 120 -5.59 4.35 -1.24
N ALA A 121 -4.63 4.01 -2.09
CA ALA A 121 -3.28 4.57 -2.03
C ALA A 121 -3.25 6.08 -2.34
N GLU A 122 -4.11 6.57 -3.24
CA GLU A 122 -4.28 8.01 -3.43
C GLU A 122 -4.80 8.69 -2.16
N GLU A 123 -5.83 8.13 -1.52
CA GLU A 123 -6.36 8.68 -0.26
C GLU A 123 -5.30 8.65 0.86
N LEU A 124 -4.52 7.56 0.99
CA LEU A 124 -3.42 7.49 1.95
C LEU A 124 -2.32 8.53 1.67
N HIS A 125 -1.91 8.69 0.42
CA HIS A 125 -0.94 9.70 0.03
C HIS A 125 -1.43 11.10 0.40
N LEU A 126 -2.67 11.43 0.06
CA LEU A 126 -3.26 12.72 0.41
C LEU A 126 -3.37 12.89 1.94
N ALA A 127 -3.75 11.85 2.67
CA ALA A 127 -3.79 11.88 4.13
C ALA A 127 -2.42 12.21 4.73
N VAL A 128 -1.36 11.54 4.28
CA VAL A 128 0.01 11.74 4.76
C VAL A 128 0.51 13.15 4.46
N VAL A 129 0.27 13.65 3.24
CA VAL A 129 0.68 15.01 2.84
C VAL A 129 -0.02 16.09 3.68
N GLN A 130 -1.28 15.87 4.07
CA GLN A 130 -2.05 16.82 4.87
C GLN A 130 -1.79 16.70 6.38
N LEU A 131 -1.19 15.60 6.84
CA LEU A 131 -1.11 15.23 8.26
C LEU A 131 -0.50 16.31 9.16
N LYS A 132 0.54 17.00 8.66
CA LYS A 132 1.26 18.04 9.39
C LYS A 132 0.46 19.33 9.56
N ASP A 133 -0.10 19.83 8.47
CA ASP A 133 -0.65 21.19 8.40
C ASP A 133 -2.19 21.22 8.54
N HIS A 134 -2.85 20.13 8.18
CA HIS A 134 -4.30 19.99 8.14
C HIS A 134 -4.76 18.61 8.67
N PRO A 135 -4.54 18.29 9.95
CA PRO A 135 -4.77 16.95 10.51
C PRO A 135 -6.23 16.47 10.39
N GLN A 136 -7.21 17.37 10.44
CA GLN A 136 -8.62 17.01 10.24
C GLN A 136 -8.90 16.63 8.77
N VAL A 137 -8.25 17.29 7.81
CA VAL A 137 -8.34 16.91 6.38
C VAL A 137 -7.66 15.56 6.16
N ALA A 138 -6.52 15.31 6.82
CA ALA A 138 -5.87 14.01 6.80
C ALA A 138 -6.77 12.89 7.33
N LEU A 139 -7.52 13.16 8.40
CA LEU A 139 -8.50 12.22 8.96
C LEU A 139 -9.67 11.94 7.99
N ASP A 140 -10.13 12.95 7.25
CA ASP A 140 -11.16 12.76 6.22
C ASP A 140 -10.67 11.82 5.09
N HIS A 141 -9.42 11.98 4.65
CA HIS A 141 -8.78 11.08 3.67
C HIS A 141 -8.61 9.67 4.23
N ALA A 142 -8.13 9.52 5.46
CA ALA A 142 -8.01 8.22 6.13
C ALA A 142 -9.38 7.50 6.22
N THR A 143 -10.44 8.24 6.53
CA THR A 143 -11.82 7.70 6.57
C THR A 143 -12.27 7.19 5.20
N ARG A 144 -11.88 7.86 4.10
CA ARG A 144 -12.16 7.39 2.73
C ARG A 144 -11.37 6.14 2.37
N ALA A 145 -10.08 6.06 2.75
CA ALA A 145 -9.27 4.86 2.57
C ALA A 145 -9.91 3.64 3.27
N LYS A 146 -10.40 3.81 4.50
CA LYS A 146 -11.16 2.79 5.23
C LYS A 146 -12.45 2.37 4.53
N ALA A 147 -13.18 3.30 3.92
CA ALA A 147 -14.37 2.96 3.15
C ALA A 147 -14.04 2.14 1.88
N LEU A 148 -12.84 2.34 1.30
CA LEU A 148 -12.36 1.58 0.15
C LEU A 148 -11.97 0.15 0.52
N GLU A 149 -11.43 -0.11 1.71
CA GLU A 149 -11.22 -1.47 2.23
C GLU A 149 -12.54 -2.26 2.25
N ASN A 150 -13.59 -1.69 2.87
CA ASN A 150 -14.91 -2.33 2.91
C ASN A 150 -15.46 -2.67 1.51
N ARG A 151 -15.19 -1.79 0.53
CA ARG A 151 -15.55 -2.02 -0.87
C ARG A 151 -14.70 -3.14 -1.49
N ALA A 152 -13.40 -3.18 -1.21
CA ALA A 152 -12.50 -4.25 -1.66
C ALA A 152 -12.95 -5.60 -1.08
N GLU A 153 -13.29 -5.68 0.20
CA GLU A 153 -13.75 -6.93 0.81
C GLU A 153 -15.06 -7.42 0.17
N SER A 154 -16.01 -6.52 -0.13
CA SER A 154 -17.24 -6.88 -0.84
C SER A 154 -16.95 -7.48 -2.23
N VAL A 155 -16.01 -6.90 -2.97
CA VAL A 155 -15.57 -7.43 -4.27
C VAL A 155 -14.85 -8.77 -4.10
N TYR A 156 -13.95 -8.89 -3.12
CA TYR A 156 -13.24 -10.13 -2.80
C TYR A 156 -14.22 -11.27 -2.49
N ARG A 157 -15.20 -11.05 -1.60
CA ARG A 157 -16.21 -12.05 -1.25
C ARG A 157 -17.04 -12.48 -2.47
N THR A 158 -17.41 -11.51 -3.31
CA THR A 158 -18.12 -11.80 -4.57
C THR A 158 -17.26 -12.64 -5.52
N ALA A 159 -15.99 -12.25 -5.70
CA ALA A 159 -15.05 -12.93 -6.58
C ALA A 159 -14.78 -14.37 -6.13
N VAL A 160 -14.64 -14.59 -4.82
CA VAL A 160 -14.49 -15.94 -4.26
C VAL A 160 -15.77 -16.76 -4.43
N ALA A 161 -16.96 -16.19 -4.21
CA ALA A 161 -18.21 -16.91 -4.44
C ALA A 161 -18.38 -17.32 -5.91
N ASP A 162 -17.95 -16.49 -6.85
CA ASP A 162 -17.97 -16.79 -8.28
C ASP A 162 -17.02 -17.94 -8.66
N LEU A 163 -15.88 -18.11 -7.96
CA LEU A 163 -14.97 -19.24 -8.20
C LEU A 163 -15.63 -20.60 -7.99
N PHE A 164 -16.63 -20.70 -7.10
CA PHE A 164 -17.29 -21.97 -6.78
C PHE A 164 -18.51 -22.29 -7.67
N LYS A 165 -18.77 -21.49 -8.70
CA LYS A 165 -19.88 -21.74 -9.64
C LYS A 165 -19.44 -22.71 -10.74
N ASP A 166 -20.36 -23.60 -11.13
CA ASP A 166 -20.23 -24.49 -12.30
C ASP A 166 -18.97 -25.40 -12.35
N ILE A 167 -18.50 -25.87 -11.18
CA ILE A 167 -17.34 -26.78 -11.05
C ILE A 167 -17.64 -28.15 -11.67
N LYS A 168 -16.77 -28.66 -12.55
CA LYS A 168 -16.99 -29.94 -13.27
C LYS A 168 -15.80 -30.90 -13.18
N THR A 169 -14.59 -30.38 -12.98
CA THR A 169 -13.33 -31.14 -13.13
C THR A 169 -12.37 -30.87 -11.97
N VAL A 170 -11.30 -31.67 -11.87
CA VAL A 170 -10.23 -31.45 -10.88
C VAL A 170 -9.39 -30.23 -11.25
N GLU A 171 -9.24 -29.97 -12.55
CA GLU A 171 -8.57 -28.80 -13.10
C GLU A 171 -9.25 -27.50 -12.65
N ASP A 172 -10.59 -27.47 -12.59
CA ASP A 172 -11.34 -26.34 -12.05
C ASP A 172 -10.95 -26.07 -10.58
N ILE A 173 -10.75 -27.12 -9.77
CA ILE A 173 -10.35 -26.98 -8.36
C ILE A 173 -8.96 -26.36 -8.25
N VAL A 174 -8.01 -26.73 -9.12
CA VAL A 174 -6.66 -26.15 -9.14
C VAL A 174 -6.72 -24.65 -9.47
N GLU A 175 -7.53 -24.26 -10.46
CA GLU A 175 -7.70 -22.85 -10.81
C GLU A 175 -8.38 -22.04 -9.69
N ILE A 176 -9.35 -22.63 -8.98
CA ILE A 176 -9.96 -22.03 -7.79
C ILE A 176 -8.91 -21.77 -6.71
N LEU A 177 -8.01 -22.73 -6.45
CA LEU A 177 -6.96 -22.57 -5.42
C LEU A 177 -6.01 -21.41 -5.77
N LYS A 178 -5.53 -21.35 -7.01
CA LYS A 178 -4.67 -20.25 -7.50
C LYS A 178 -5.37 -18.90 -7.36
N MET A 179 -6.60 -18.80 -7.89
CA MET A 179 -7.34 -17.54 -7.91
C MET A 179 -7.74 -17.07 -6.51
N ARG A 180 -8.09 -17.99 -5.62
CA ARG A 180 -8.43 -17.64 -4.23
C ARG A 180 -7.23 -17.03 -3.50
N GLU A 181 -6.02 -17.53 -3.75
CA GLU A 181 -4.80 -16.98 -3.16
C GLU A 181 -4.55 -15.55 -3.68
N ILE A 182 -4.59 -15.36 -5.00
CA ILE A 182 -4.40 -14.04 -5.63
C ILE A 182 -5.43 -13.02 -5.13
N TYR A 183 -6.71 -13.41 -5.06
CA TYR A 183 -7.75 -12.54 -4.51
C TYR A 183 -7.52 -12.22 -3.03
N ARG A 184 -7.03 -13.20 -2.25
CA ARG A 184 -6.72 -12.99 -0.84
C ARG A 184 -5.57 -12.00 -0.68
N HIS A 185 -4.53 -12.06 -1.51
CA HIS A 185 -3.44 -11.10 -1.46
C HIS A 185 -3.89 -9.66 -1.72
N LEU A 186 -4.72 -9.43 -2.75
CA LEU A 186 -5.29 -8.10 -2.99
C LEU A 186 -6.22 -7.63 -1.85
N SER A 187 -6.95 -8.54 -1.21
CA SER A 187 -7.75 -8.21 -0.02
C SER A 187 -6.85 -7.82 1.15
N ASN A 188 -5.77 -8.56 1.41
CA ASN A 188 -4.83 -8.23 2.47
C ASN A 188 -4.12 -6.89 2.23
N ALA A 189 -3.88 -6.51 0.96
CA ALA A 189 -3.39 -5.17 0.63
C ALA A 189 -4.37 -4.08 1.07
N ALA A 190 -5.68 -4.30 0.89
CA ALA A 190 -6.71 -3.38 1.34
C ALA A 190 -6.76 -3.28 2.87
N ASP A 191 -6.62 -4.41 3.57
CA ASP A 191 -6.54 -4.45 5.04
C ASP A 191 -5.35 -3.60 5.56
N ARG A 192 -4.19 -3.65 4.88
CA ARG A 192 -3.03 -2.80 5.20
C ARG A 192 -3.31 -1.32 4.97
N GLY A 193 -4.12 -1.01 3.95
CA GLY A 193 -4.59 0.35 3.72
C GLY A 193 -5.47 0.86 4.86
N ASP A 194 -6.38 0.03 5.40
CA ASP A 194 -7.16 0.38 6.60
C ASP A 194 -6.25 0.52 7.84
N GLU A 195 -5.26 -0.37 8.01
CA GLU A 195 -4.30 -0.28 9.10
C GLU A 195 -3.53 1.05 9.07
N ALA A 196 -3.05 1.47 7.89
CA ALA A 196 -2.42 2.77 7.70
C ALA A 196 -3.39 3.94 8.01
N ALA A 197 -4.65 3.85 7.59
CA ALA A 197 -5.67 4.85 7.90
C ALA A 197 -5.95 4.95 9.41
N ASN A 198 -6.00 3.82 10.13
CA ASN A 198 -6.18 3.80 11.58
C ASN A 198 -4.98 4.45 12.29
N ILE A 199 -3.74 4.16 11.86
CA ILE A 199 -2.53 4.80 12.41
C ILE A 199 -2.56 6.31 12.18
N ILE A 200 -2.98 6.78 11.00
CA ILE A 200 -3.16 8.22 10.74
C ILE A 200 -4.17 8.83 11.71
N GLY A 201 -5.29 8.14 11.96
CA GLY A 201 -6.27 8.57 12.96
C GLY A 201 -5.69 8.69 14.37
N ASP A 202 -4.91 7.70 14.80
CA ASP A 202 -4.24 7.69 16.10
C ASP A 202 -3.23 8.85 16.23
N ILE A 203 -2.45 9.12 15.17
CA ILE A 203 -1.54 10.27 15.13
C ILE A 203 -2.32 11.58 15.28
N VAL A 204 -3.42 11.75 14.54
CA VAL A 204 -4.25 12.96 14.61
C VAL A 204 -4.78 13.18 16.03
N VAL A 205 -5.25 12.13 16.71
CA VAL A 205 -5.72 12.19 18.11
C VAL A 205 -4.63 12.70 19.05
N LYS A 206 -3.38 12.25 18.86
CA LYS A 206 -2.23 12.66 19.67
C LYS A 206 -1.73 14.07 19.37
N MET A 207 -2.02 14.60 18.17
CA MET A 207 -1.64 15.95 17.76
C MET A 207 -2.61 17.04 18.27
N THR A 208 -3.83 16.66 18.65
CA THR A 208 -4.84 17.52 19.31
C THR A 208 -4.65 17.62 20.81
#